data_AF-A0A951AV26-F1
#
_entry.id   AF-A0A951AV26-F1
#
_cell.length_a   1.000
_cell.length_b   1.000
_cell.length_c   1.000
_cell.angle_alpha   90.00
_cell.angle_beta   90.00
_cell.angle_gamma   90.00
#
_symmetry.space_group_name_H-M   'P 1'
#
loop_
_entity.id
_entity.type
_entity.pdbx_description
1 polymer ?
#
loop_
_entity_poly.entity_id
_entity_poly.type
_entity_poly.pdbx_seq_one_letter_code
_entity_poly.pdbx_strand_id
1 'polypeptide(L)'
;MSETTSDDRDDATPVSARPREGSAAHGRPLGFVGLNGLGLAAALRLATRFPLLGCDEDPARLSLLIDQAQGRGEVHTTPILAELAERCDMVAVLRPTASEAGATIAGLAASVTAGTMLLDLSVSDPSNTRRIAAELSDRSVHLLDASLLGTDAQAEAGRLLILAGGAEAVLKDVRLYLDHLGTVLHVGAIGAGDCLAALLGA
;
A
#
# COMPACT_ATOMS: atom_id res chain seq x y z
N MET A 1 65.71 -10.48 3.11
CA MET A 1 64.57 -11.10 2.38
C MET A 1 63.47 -11.27 3.40
N SER A 2 62.63 -10.25 3.59
CA SER A 2 61.29 -10.09 2.96
C SER A 2 60.32 -11.19 3.43
N GLU A 3 59.13 -10.93 3.95
CA GLU A 3 58.25 -9.75 3.89
C GLU A 3 57.26 -9.76 5.07
N THR A 4 56.87 -8.56 5.47
CA THR A 4 55.77 -8.25 6.38
C THR A 4 54.49 -8.10 5.56
N THR A 5 53.41 -8.80 5.92
CA THR A 5 52.05 -8.56 5.42
C THR A 5 51.09 -8.71 6.60
N SER A 6 50.78 -7.61 7.29
CA SER A 6 49.63 -6.72 7.06
C SER A 6 48.30 -7.33 7.56
N ASP A 7 47.97 -6.89 8.78
CA ASP A 7 46.67 -6.91 9.46
C ASP A 7 45.67 -6.09 8.63
N ASP A 8 44.79 -6.74 7.86
CA ASP A 8 43.63 -6.11 7.24
C ASP A 8 42.35 -6.62 7.93
N ARG A 9 41.93 -5.85 8.92
CA ARG A 9 40.56 -5.89 9.45
C ARG A 9 39.68 -5.20 8.41
N ASP A 10 38.94 -5.99 7.65
CA ASP A 10 37.80 -5.49 6.89
C ASP A 10 36.68 -5.12 7.87
N ASP A 11 36.77 -3.89 8.39
CA ASP A 11 35.69 -3.15 9.02
C ASP A 11 34.68 -2.75 7.94
N ALA A 12 33.87 -3.73 7.53
CA ALA A 12 32.70 -3.48 6.69
C ALA A 12 31.62 -2.79 7.54
N THR A 13 31.81 -1.49 7.75
CA THR A 13 30.79 -0.55 8.21
C THR A 13 29.46 -0.86 7.52
N PRO A 14 28.34 -1.06 8.25
CA PRO A 14 27.06 -1.25 7.60
C PRO A 14 26.72 0.02 6.82
N VAL A 15 26.34 -0.14 5.55
CA VAL A 15 25.72 0.93 4.76
C VAL A 15 24.45 1.34 5.48
N SER A 16 24.59 2.34 6.34
CA SER A 16 23.50 3.05 7.00
C SER A 16 22.74 3.80 5.91
N ALA A 17 21.72 3.15 5.35
CA ALA A 17 20.65 3.86 4.68
C ALA A 17 20.02 4.78 5.73
N ARG A 18 20.33 6.07 5.64
CA ARG A 18 19.71 7.07 6.51
C ARG A 18 18.18 6.96 6.32
N PRO A 19 17.39 6.86 7.39
CA PRO A 19 15.96 7.12 7.29
C PRO A 19 15.79 8.51 6.65
N ARG A 20 14.96 8.65 5.62
CA ARG A 20 14.54 9.97 5.15
C ARG A 20 13.65 10.56 6.24
N GLU A 21 14.27 11.28 7.18
CA GLU A 21 13.59 11.95 8.28
C GLU A 21 12.42 12.79 7.74
N GLY A 22 11.20 12.45 8.19
CA GLY A 22 10.07 13.39 8.19
C GLY A 22 9.25 13.56 6.91
N SER A 23 9.17 12.60 5.99
CA SER A 23 8.32 12.76 4.80
C SER A 23 6.87 12.36 5.06
N ALA A 24 6.13 13.21 5.77
CA ALA A 24 4.72 13.37 5.42
C ALA A 24 4.69 13.67 3.90
N ALA A 25 3.96 12.84 3.15
CA ALA A 25 3.85 12.88 1.70
C ALA A 25 3.54 14.30 1.17
N HIS A 26 4.56 15.08 0.82
CA HIS A 26 4.37 16.36 0.15
C HIS A 26 5.01 16.26 -1.24
N GLY A 27 4.23 15.75 -2.20
CA GLY A 27 4.49 15.95 -3.63
C GLY A 27 4.32 14.72 -4.53
N ARG A 28 4.44 13.49 -4.01
CA ARG A 28 4.23 12.27 -4.83
C ARG A 28 2.81 11.74 -4.68
N PRO A 29 2.20 11.22 -5.78
CA PRO A 29 0.85 10.68 -5.73
C PRO A 29 0.78 9.41 -4.89
N LEU A 30 -0.41 9.17 -4.33
CA LEU A 30 -0.81 7.86 -3.81
C LEU A 30 -1.06 6.92 -5.00
N GLY A 31 -0.38 5.78 -5.05
CA GLY A 31 -0.70 4.71 -5.98
C GLY A 31 -1.96 3.97 -5.52
N PHE A 32 -2.88 3.67 -6.43
CA PHE A 32 -4.07 2.88 -6.11
C PHE A 32 -4.30 1.81 -7.17
N VAL A 33 -4.23 0.54 -6.78
CA VAL A 33 -4.44 -0.61 -7.67
C VAL A 33 -5.82 -1.22 -7.44
N GLY A 34 -6.55 -1.45 -8.53
CA GLY A 34 -7.86 -2.10 -8.54
C GLY A 34 -8.99 -1.08 -8.52
N LEU A 35 -9.61 -0.87 -9.67
CA LEU A 35 -10.60 0.19 -9.89
C LEU A 35 -11.98 -0.40 -10.23
N ASN A 36 -12.34 -1.52 -9.60
CA ASN A 36 -13.70 -2.05 -9.59
C ASN A 36 -14.58 -1.26 -8.60
N GLY A 37 -15.91 -1.50 -8.57
CA GLY A 37 -16.90 -0.72 -7.80
C GLY A 37 -16.38 -0.04 -6.51
N LEU A 38 -16.05 -0.83 -5.49
CA LEU A 38 -15.54 -0.31 -4.21
C LEU A 38 -14.18 0.40 -4.35
N GLY A 39 -13.27 -0.13 -5.17
CA GLY A 39 -11.94 0.45 -5.39
C GLY A 39 -11.99 1.80 -6.10
N LEU A 40 -12.83 1.93 -7.12
CA LEU A 40 -13.08 3.19 -7.81
C LEU A 40 -13.66 4.23 -6.85
N ALA A 41 -14.67 3.85 -6.05
CA ALA A 41 -15.27 4.75 -5.07
C ALA A 41 -14.26 5.21 -4.00
N ALA A 42 -13.42 4.30 -3.50
CA ALA A 42 -12.35 4.61 -2.56
C ALA A 42 -11.27 5.53 -3.19
N ALA A 43 -10.82 5.21 -4.41
CA ALA A 43 -9.85 6.01 -5.15
C ALA A 43 -10.37 7.44 -5.41
N LEU A 44 -11.59 7.60 -5.89
CA LEU A 44 -12.21 8.91 -6.13
C LEU A 44 -12.38 9.73 -4.86
N ARG A 45 -12.62 9.06 -3.72
CA ARG A 45 -12.66 9.74 -2.44
C ARG A 45 -11.28 10.19 -2.01
N LEU A 46 -10.26 9.35 -2.09
CA LEU A 46 -8.88 9.72 -1.79
C LEU A 46 -8.40 10.88 -2.69
N ALA A 47 -8.79 10.87 -3.97
CA ALA A 47 -8.49 11.92 -4.94
C ALA A 47 -9.05 13.31 -4.57
N THR A 48 -10.01 13.42 -3.64
CA THR A 48 -10.47 14.74 -3.18
C THR A 48 -9.46 15.44 -2.28
N ARG A 49 -8.46 14.72 -1.76
CA ARG A 49 -7.48 15.24 -0.80
C ARG A 49 -6.03 14.95 -1.18
N PHE A 50 -5.77 13.93 -2.00
CA PHE A 50 -4.42 13.48 -2.33
C PHE A 50 -4.26 13.36 -3.86
N PRO A 51 -3.12 13.78 -4.43
CA PRO A 51 -2.78 13.40 -5.79
C PRO A 51 -2.77 11.87 -5.91
N LEU A 52 -3.31 11.33 -7.00
CA LEU A 52 -3.53 9.89 -7.15
C LEU A 52 -3.04 9.38 -8.51
N LEU A 53 -2.37 8.23 -8.51
CA LEU A 53 -2.04 7.46 -9.70
C LEU A 53 -2.80 6.13 -9.65
N GLY A 54 -3.87 6.03 -10.42
CA GLY A 54 -4.72 4.84 -10.49
C GLY A 54 -4.16 3.78 -11.45
N CYS A 55 -4.25 2.52 -11.05
CA CYS A 55 -3.79 1.38 -11.83
C CYS A 55 -4.84 0.29 -11.93
N ASP A 56 -5.14 -0.11 -13.16
CA ASP A 56 -5.95 -1.28 -13.48
C ASP A 56 -5.54 -1.82 -14.85
N GLU A 57 -5.71 -3.12 -15.03
CA GLU A 57 -5.44 -3.84 -16.27
C GLU A 57 -6.52 -3.54 -17.32
N ASP A 58 -7.73 -3.20 -16.86
CA ASP A 58 -8.87 -2.86 -17.70
C ASP A 58 -8.86 -1.37 -18.09
N PRO A 59 -8.65 -1.04 -19.38
CA PRO A 59 -8.63 0.34 -19.84
C PRO A 59 -9.96 1.07 -19.62
N ALA A 60 -11.09 0.36 -19.56
CA ALA A 60 -12.38 0.98 -19.29
C ALA A 60 -12.44 1.55 -17.86
N ARG A 61 -11.81 0.87 -16.89
CA ARG A 61 -11.76 1.35 -15.49
C ARG A 61 -10.83 2.54 -15.33
N LEU A 62 -9.71 2.56 -16.06
CA LEU A 62 -8.82 3.73 -16.11
C LEU A 62 -9.56 4.96 -16.63
N SER A 63 -10.25 4.82 -17.77
CA SER A 63 -11.07 5.91 -18.34
C SER A 63 -12.16 6.37 -17.37
N LEU A 64 -12.85 5.44 -16.71
CA LEU A 64 -13.90 5.76 -15.76
C LEU A 64 -13.38 6.55 -14.54
N LEU A 65 -12.18 6.23 -14.04
CA LEU A 65 -11.54 7.01 -12.98
C LEU A 65 -11.27 8.45 -13.44
N ILE A 66 -10.71 8.64 -14.63
CA ILE A 66 -10.44 9.98 -15.18
C ILE A 66 -11.74 10.78 -15.35
N ASP A 67 -12.78 10.16 -15.91
CA ASP A 67 -14.06 10.81 -16.16
C ASP A 67 -14.75 11.24 -14.85
N GLN A 68 -14.71 10.40 -13.82
CA GLN A 68 -15.36 10.69 -12.53
C GLN A 68 -14.49 11.54 -11.58
N ALA A 69 -13.20 11.64 -11.86
CA ALA A 69 -12.26 12.48 -11.12
C ALA A 69 -12.33 13.96 -11.53
N GLN A 70 -13.14 14.34 -12.53
CA GLN A 70 -13.26 15.74 -12.94
C GLN A 70 -13.60 16.66 -11.75
N GLY A 71 -12.74 17.65 -11.52
CA GLY A 71 -12.84 18.56 -10.38
C GLY A 71 -12.34 18.01 -9.04
N ARG A 72 -11.74 16.81 -9.02
CA ARG A 72 -11.11 16.18 -7.85
C ARG A 72 -9.60 16.13 -8.02
N GLY A 73 -8.88 16.95 -7.27
CA GLY A 73 -7.43 16.86 -7.12
C GLY A 73 -6.62 16.69 -8.41
N GLU A 74 -5.44 16.09 -8.30
CA GLU A 74 -4.62 15.70 -9.44
C GLU A 74 -4.70 14.17 -9.59
N VAL A 75 -5.32 13.69 -10.67
CA VAL A 75 -5.50 12.24 -10.92
C VAL A 75 -4.89 11.87 -12.26
N HIS A 76 -4.04 10.84 -12.22
CA HIS A 76 -3.42 10.20 -13.37
C HIS A 76 -3.73 8.71 -13.36
N THR A 77 -3.57 8.04 -14.49
CA THR A 77 -3.76 6.59 -14.61
C THR A 77 -2.63 5.93 -15.36
N THR A 78 -2.40 4.65 -15.08
CA THR A 78 -1.49 3.79 -15.82
C THR A 78 -1.96 2.34 -15.79
N PRO A 79 -1.80 1.56 -16.87
CA PRO A 79 -2.02 0.10 -16.82
C PRO A 79 -0.79 -0.66 -16.30
N ILE A 80 0.32 0.03 -16.00
CA ILE A 80 1.61 -0.60 -15.72
C ILE A 80 1.91 -0.52 -14.22
N LEU A 81 1.86 -1.69 -13.56
CA LEU A 81 2.12 -1.79 -12.12
C LEU A 81 3.51 -1.27 -11.71
N ALA A 82 4.52 -1.44 -12.58
CA ALA A 82 5.88 -0.95 -12.31
C ALA A 82 5.96 0.59 -12.23
N GLU A 83 5.11 1.33 -12.94
CA GLU A 83 5.10 2.80 -12.86
C GLU A 83 4.66 3.30 -11.48
N LEU A 84 3.85 2.53 -10.75
CA LEU A 84 3.44 2.89 -9.39
C LEU A 84 4.65 2.84 -8.46
N ALA A 85 5.49 1.83 -8.60
CA ALA A 85 6.71 1.69 -7.82
C ALA A 85 7.71 2.83 -8.05
N GLU A 86 7.79 3.34 -9.29
CA GLU A 86 8.67 4.45 -9.64
C GLU A 86 8.14 5.81 -9.18
N ARG A 87 6.81 5.98 -9.13
CA ARG A 87 6.17 7.29 -8.94
C ARG A 87 5.54 7.50 -7.57
N CYS A 88 5.30 6.44 -6.80
CA CYS A 88 4.63 6.50 -5.51
C CYS A 88 5.54 5.97 -4.39
N ASP A 89 5.53 6.64 -3.23
CA ASP A 89 6.10 6.10 -1.98
C ASP A 89 5.09 5.23 -1.22
N MET A 90 3.82 5.31 -1.61
CA MET A 90 2.71 4.60 -0.99
C MET A 90 1.80 4.03 -2.07
N VAL A 91 1.47 2.74 -1.96
CA VAL A 91 0.58 2.06 -2.90
C VAL A 91 -0.48 1.29 -2.13
N ALA A 92 -1.74 1.67 -2.34
CA ALA A 92 -2.90 0.94 -1.88
C ALA A 92 -3.33 -0.09 -2.93
N VAL A 93 -3.66 -1.30 -2.49
CA VAL A 93 -4.10 -2.41 -3.34
C VAL A 93 -5.46 -2.88 -2.87
N LEU A 94 -6.45 -2.90 -3.76
CA LEU A 94 -7.75 -3.51 -3.50
C LEU A 94 -8.10 -4.48 -4.62
N ARG A 95 -8.13 -5.78 -4.33
CA ARG A 95 -8.51 -6.81 -5.30
C ARG A 95 -9.71 -7.62 -4.82
N PRO A 96 -10.51 -8.18 -5.76
CA PRO A 96 -11.68 -9.00 -5.41
C PRO A 96 -11.34 -10.29 -4.66
N THR A 97 -10.13 -10.83 -4.84
CA THR A 97 -9.73 -12.10 -4.24
C THR A 97 -8.39 -11.99 -3.53
N ALA A 98 -8.23 -12.73 -2.43
CA ALA A 98 -6.97 -12.84 -1.69
C ALA A 98 -5.79 -13.27 -2.56
N SER A 99 -6.03 -14.14 -3.55
CA SER A 99 -5.01 -14.59 -4.51
C SER A 99 -4.51 -13.44 -5.37
N GLU A 100 -5.42 -12.64 -5.94
CA GLU A 100 -5.07 -11.47 -6.75
C GLU A 100 -4.39 -10.38 -5.92
N ALA A 101 -4.84 -10.13 -4.69
CA ALA A 101 -4.22 -9.18 -3.78
C ALA A 101 -2.77 -9.57 -3.49
N GLY A 102 -2.55 -10.82 -3.06
CA GLY A 102 -1.21 -11.35 -2.79
C GLY A 102 -0.29 -11.34 -4.01
N ALA A 103 -0.79 -11.71 -5.19
CA ALA A 103 -0.03 -11.65 -6.43
C ALA A 103 0.34 -10.20 -6.82
N THR A 104 -0.58 -9.26 -6.64
CA THR A 104 -0.35 -7.83 -6.91
C THR A 104 0.72 -7.26 -6.00
N ILE A 105 0.63 -7.53 -4.69
CA ILE A 105 1.60 -7.05 -3.69
C ILE A 105 2.98 -7.66 -3.93
N ALA A 106 3.05 -8.96 -4.23
CA ALA A 106 4.31 -9.62 -4.59
C ALA A 106 4.90 -9.07 -5.90
N GLY A 107 4.07 -8.75 -6.90
CA GLY A 107 4.50 -8.11 -8.14
C GLY A 107 5.06 -6.70 -7.92
N LEU A 108 4.38 -5.90 -7.09
CA LEU A 108 4.88 -4.58 -6.66
C LEU A 108 6.20 -4.71 -5.92
N ALA A 109 6.33 -5.72 -5.05
CA ALA A 109 7.53 -5.95 -4.28
C ALA A 109 8.75 -5.84 -5.20
N ALA A 110 8.80 -6.55 -6.33
CA ALA A 110 9.95 -6.58 -7.24
C ALA A 110 10.43 -5.19 -7.71
N SER A 111 9.54 -4.21 -7.81
CA SER A 111 9.84 -2.90 -8.41
C SER A 111 9.94 -1.76 -7.38
N VAL A 112 9.34 -1.91 -6.19
CA VAL A 112 9.32 -0.84 -5.19
C VAL A 112 10.69 -0.62 -4.53
N THR A 113 10.91 0.60 -4.10
CA THR A 113 12.13 1.03 -3.42
C THR A 113 12.07 0.80 -1.91
N ALA A 114 13.23 0.75 -1.26
CA ALA A 114 13.30 0.74 0.20
C ALA A 114 12.56 1.95 0.79
N GLY A 115 11.79 1.72 1.85
CA GLY A 115 10.92 2.72 2.49
C GLY A 115 9.53 2.83 1.88
N THR A 116 9.23 2.17 0.77
CA THR A 116 7.88 2.15 0.20
C THR A 116 6.89 1.47 1.16
N MET A 117 5.67 1.99 1.17
CA MET A 117 4.57 1.51 2.00
C MET A 117 3.48 0.90 1.14
N LEU A 118 3.18 -0.37 1.37
CA LEU A 118 2.10 -1.10 0.72
C LEU A 118 0.92 -1.24 1.70
N LEU A 119 -0.29 -0.93 1.23
CA LEU A 119 -1.52 -1.15 1.97
C LEU A 119 -2.35 -2.18 1.24
N ASP A 120 -2.58 -3.34 1.86
CA ASP A 120 -3.59 -4.27 1.37
C ASP A 120 -4.95 -3.85 1.93
N LEU A 121 -5.79 -3.28 1.07
CA LEU A 121 -7.15 -2.88 1.39
C LEU A 121 -8.16 -4.02 1.17
N SER A 122 -7.69 -5.15 0.63
CA SER A 122 -8.49 -6.34 0.33
C SER A 122 -8.79 -7.17 1.58
N VAL A 123 -9.69 -8.13 1.44
CA VAL A 123 -9.79 -9.25 2.38
C VAL A 123 -8.86 -10.35 1.87
N SER A 124 -7.74 -10.55 2.55
CA SER A 124 -6.67 -11.46 2.13
C SER A 124 -6.56 -12.70 3.02
N ASP A 125 -5.69 -13.64 2.64
CA ASP A 125 -5.36 -14.80 3.47
C ASP A 125 -4.31 -14.40 4.53
N PRO A 126 -4.63 -14.48 5.85
CA PRO A 126 -3.72 -14.01 6.90
C PRO A 126 -2.34 -14.68 6.88
N SER A 127 -2.26 -15.94 6.47
CA SER A 127 -0.99 -16.67 6.44
C SER A 127 -0.12 -16.21 5.28
N ASN A 128 -0.74 -15.97 4.12
CA ASN A 128 -0.09 -15.39 2.96
C ASN A 128 0.35 -13.94 3.22
N THR A 129 -0.49 -13.12 3.84
CA THR A 129 -0.17 -11.73 4.24
C THR A 129 1.07 -11.70 5.13
N ARG A 130 1.14 -12.56 6.16
CA ARG A 130 2.33 -12.67 7.04
C ARG A 130 3.58 -13.10 6.28
N ARG A 131 3.47 -14.06 5.36
CA ARG A 131 4.59 -14.53 4.53
C ARG A 131 5.13 -13.41 3.65
N ILE A 132 4.25 -12.72 2.92
CA ILE A 132 4.61 -11.60 2.05
C ILE A 132 5.23 -10.46 2.88
N ALA A 133 4.68 -10.15 4.04
CA ALA A 133 5.25 -9.12 4.93
C ALA A 133 6.70 -9.42 5.35
N ALA A 134 7.02 -10.69 5.63
CA ALA A 134 8.39 -11.10 5.95
C ALA A 134 9.33 -10.88 4.75
N GLU A 135 8.91 -11.30 3.55
CA GLU A 135 9.69 -11.12 2.31
C GLU A 135 9.92 -9.63 1.97
N LEU A 136 8.94 -8.77 2.26
CA LEU A 136 9.05 -7.32 2.08
C LEU A 136 9.98 -6.67 3.10
N SER A 137 10.00 -7.17 4.34
CA SER A 137 10.86 -6.66 5.41
C SER A 137 12.34 -6.78 5.06
N ASP A 138 12.76 -7.87 4.40
CA ASP A 138 14.14 -8.07 3.94
C ASP A 138 14.60 -6.99 2.95
N ARG A 139 13.65 -6.24 2.38
CA ARG A 139 13.85 -5.19 1.39
C ARG A 139 13.55 -3.80 1.92
N SER A 140 13.34 -3.68 3.24
CA SER A 140 12.91 -2.43 3.89
C SER A 140 11.61 -1.86 3.32
N VAL A 141 10.69 -2.72 2.87
CA VAL A 141 9.35 -2.33 2.40
C VAL A 141 8.35 -2.66 3.51
N HIS A 142 7.42 -1.73 3.77
CA HIS A 142 6.41 -1.91 4.81
C HIS A 142 5.10 -2.43 4.21
N LEU A 143 4.44 -3.34 4.91
CA LEU A 143 3.09 -3.80 4.58
C LEU A 143 2.16 -3.60 5.77
N LEU A 144 0.96 -3.11 5.48
CA LEU A 144 -0.18 -3.05 6.40
C LEU A 144 -1.35 -3.78 5.75
N ASP A 145 -1.95 -4.75 6.45
CA ASP A 145 -3.28 -5.26 6.07
C ASP A 145 -4.34 -4.35 6.67
N ALA A 146 -5.25 -3.82 5.85
CA ALA A 146 -6.23 -2.82 6.21
C ALA A 146 -7.54 -3.06 5.46
N SER A 147 -8.10 -4.27 5.64
CA SER A 147 -9.27 -4.74 4.91
C SER A 147 -10.44 -3.75 5.02
N LEU A 148 -11.00 -3.37 3.86
CA LEU A 148 -12.16 -2.49 3.76
C LEU A 148 -13.46 -3.28 3.85
N LEU A 149 -14.34 -2.86 4.75
CA LEU A 149 -15.67 -3.41 4.92
C LEU A 149 -16.71 -2.32 4.66
N GLY A 150 -17.59 -2.57 3.69
CA GLY A 150 -18.70 -1.67 3.34
C GLY A 150 -19.02 -1.68 1.85
N THR A 151 -19.88 -0.76 1.44
CA THR A 151 -20.33 -0.58 0.06
C THR A 151 -19.67 0.61 -0.63
N ASP A 152 -19.77 0.68 -1.96
CA ASP A 152 -19.31 1.80 -2.78
C ASP A 152 -19.87 3.14 -2.26
N ALA A 153 -21.15 3.18 -1.88
CA ALA A 153 -21.78 4.38 -1.30
C ALA A 153 -21.22 4.76 0.08
N GLN A 154 -20.79 3.77 0.88
CA GLN A 154 -20.09 4.03 2.15
C GLN A 154 -18.67 4.51 1.90
N ALA A 155 -17.98 3.99 0.87
CA ALA A 155 -16.68 4.48 0.44
C ALA A 155 -16.78 5.94 0.02
N GLU A 156 -17.70 6.31 -0.87
CA GLU A 156 -17.91 7.71 -1.28
C GLU A 156 -18.17 8.64 -0.08
N ALA A 157 -18.93 8.17 0.91
CA ALA A 157 -19.27 8.94 2.10
C ALA A 157 -18.18 8.94 3.20
N GLY A 158 -17.13 8.13 3.09
CA GLY A 158 -16.09 8.01 4.11
C GLY A 158 -16.56 7.30 5.36
N ARG A 159 -17.34 6.24 5.17
CA ARG A 159 -18.00 5.49 6.25
C ARG A 159 -17.67 4.00 6.18
N LEU A 160 -16.56 3.64 5.54
CA LEU A 160 -16.06 2.28 5.57
C LEU A 160 -15.62 1.91 6.99
N LEU A 161 -15.73 0.64 7.32
CA LEU A 161 -15.01 0.05 8.45
C LEU A 161 -13.68 -0.49 7.92
N ILE A 162 -12.59 -0.18 8.58
CA ILE A 162 -11.24 -0.54 8.15
C ILE A 162 -10.58 -1.30 9.30
N LEU A 163 -10.20 -2.56 9.04
CA LEU A 163 -9.59 -3.44 10.02
C LEU A 163 -8.10 -3.54 9.75
N ALA A 164 -7.31 -2.81 10.52
CA ALA A 164 -5.87 -2.70 10.32
C ALA A 164 -5.09 -3.69 11.19
N GLY A 165 -4.30 -4.55 10.58
CA GLY A 165 -3.24 -5.35 11.19
C GLY A 165 -1.86 -4.84 10.78
N GLY A 166 -0.90 -4.90 11.70
CA GLY A 166 0.48 -4.50 11.44
C GLY A 166 1.09 -3.66 12.55
N ALA A 167 2.28 -3.12 12.29
CA ALA A 167 2.98 -2.27 13.24
C ALA A 167 2.26 -0.92 13.43
N GLU A 168 2.11 -0.48 14.68
CA GLU A 168 1.44 0.79 14.99
C GLU A 168 2.12 2.01 14.34
N ALA A 169 3.46 1.97 14.22
CA ALA A 169 4.22 3.00 13.51
C ALA A 169 3.82 3.09 12.02
N VAL A 170 3.69 1.94 11.35
CA VAL A 170 3.25 1.89 9.93
C VAL A 170 1.82 2.40 9.80
N LEU A 171 0.92 1.99 10.71
CA LEU A 171 -0.45 2.48 10.73
C LEU A 171 -0.51 4.01 10.92
N LYS A 172 0.31 4.57 11.81
CA LYS A 172 0.38 6.01 12.06
C LYS A 172 0.73 6.79 10.79
N ASP A 173 1.66 6.27 9.99
CA ASP A 173 2.12 6.92 8.76
C ASP A 173 1.05 6.94 7.66
N VAL A 174 0.16 5.93 7.60
CA VAL A 174 -0.96 5.89 6.64
C VAL A 174 -2.27 6.45 7.18
N ARG A 175 -2.32 6.82 8.46
CA ARG A 175 -3.58 7.05 9.16
C ARG A 175 -4.46 8.09 8.48
N LEU A 176 -3.84 9.13 7.93
CA LEU A 176 -4.53 10.22 7.23
C LEU A 176 -5.31 9.74 5.99
N TYR A 177 -4.85 8.69 5.30
CA TYR A 177 -5.51 8.14 4.12
C TYR A 177 -6.68 7.26 4.54
N LEU A 178 -6.46 6.39 5.53
CA LEU A 178 -7.47 5.48 6.04
C LEU A 178 -8.61 6.21 6.75
N ASP A 179 -8.31 7.22 7.59
CA ASP A 179 -9.31 8.06 8.25
C ASP A 179 -10.14 8.88 7.24
N HIS A 180 -9.59 9.15 6.05
CA HIS A 180 -10.36 9.77 4.99
C HIS A 180 -11.40 8.79 4.43
N LEU A 181 -11.09 7.50 4.34
CA LEU A 181 -11.98 6.44 3.84
C LEU A 181 -13.03 5.97 4.87
N GLY A 182 -12.73 6.05 6.17
CA GLY A 182 -13.69 5.66 7.20
C GLY A 182 -13.09 5.45 8.59
N THR A 183 -13.73 4.58 9.37
CA THR A 183 -13.36 4.28 10.76
C THR A 183 -12.33 3.17 10.79
N VAL A 184 -11.14 3.48 11.31
CA VAL A 184 -10.02 2.53 11.39
C VAL A 184 -9.88 1.94 12.79
N LEU A 185 -9.94 0.61 12.87
CA LEU A 185 -9.65 -0.18 14.06
C LEU A 185 -8.31 -0.89 13.88
N HIS A 186 -7.35 -0.63 14.77
CA HIS A 186 -6.11 -1.41 14.83
C HIS A 186 -6.37 -2.67 15.66
N VAL A 187 -6.25 -3.84 15.04
CA VAL A 187 -6.72 -5.11 15.62
C VAL A 187 -5.59 -6.08 15.93
N GLY A 188 -4.34 -5.69 15.70
CA GLY A 188 -3.17 -6.44 16.14
C GLY A 188 -2.03 -6.42 15.13
N ALA A 189 -1.25 -7.50 15.14
CA ALA A 189 -0.11 -7.70 14.24
C ALA A 189 -0.56 -7.95 12.80
N ILE A 190 0.40 -7.98 11.87
CA ILE A 190 0.17 -8.20 10.45
C ILE A 190 -0.61 -9.52 10.21
N GLY A 191 -1.66 -9.43 9.39
CA GLY A 191 -2.66 -10.46 9.12
C GLY A 191 -3.81 -10.53 10.13
N ALA A 192 -3.82 -9.74 11.21
CA ALA A 192 -4.93 -9.71 12.16
C ALA A 192 -6.18 -9.00 11.61
N GLY A 193 -6.00 -7.99 10.76
CA GLY A 193 -7.07 -7.32 10.04
C GLY A 193 -7.81 -8.29 9.13
N ASP A 194 -7.05 -9.02 8.30
CA ASP A 194 -7.57 -10.09 7.44
C ASP A 194 -8.33 -11.17 8.24
N CYS A 195 -7.76 -11.62 9.37
CA CYS A 195 -8.40 -12.60 10.25
C CYS A 195 -9.77 -12.12 10.73
N LEU A 196 -9.86 -10.89 11.24
CA LEU A 196 -11.11 -10.36 11.74
C LEU A 196 -12.11 -10.08 10.62
N ALA A 197 -11.65 -9.58 9.47
CA ALA A 197 -12.49 -9.35 8.30
C ALA A 197 -13.17 -10.65 7.84
N ALA A 198 -12.40 -11.74 7.72
CA ALA A 198 -12.91 -13.05 7.35
C ALA A 198 -13.95 -13.59 8.35
N LEU A 199 -13.79 -13.33 9.65
CA LEU A 199 -14.75 -13.74 10.68
C LEU A 199 -16.07 -12.96 10.63
N LEU A 200 -16.04 -11.72 10.13
CA LEU A 200 -17.24 -10.88 9.99
C LEU A 200 -18.05 -11.19 8.73
N GLY A 201 -17.59 -12.14 7.90
CA GLY A 201 -18.28 -12.55 6.68
C GLY A 201 -18.38 -11.43 5.64
N ALA A 202 -17.36 -10.58 5.60
CA ALA A 202 -17.21 -9.52 4.60
C ALA A 202 -16.90 -10.07 3.21
#